data_AF-A0A955LHZ5-F1
#
_entry.id   AF-A0A955LHZ5-F1
#
_cell.length_a   1.000
_cell.length_b   1.000
_cell.length_c   1.000
_cell.angle_alpha   90.00
_cell.angle_beta   90.00
_cell.angle_gamma   90.00
#
_symmetry.space_group_name_H-M   'P 1'
#
loop_
_entity.id
_entity.type
_entity.pdbx_description
1 polymer ?
#
loop_
_entity_poly.entity_id
_entity_poly.type
_entity_poly.pdbx_seq_one_letter_code
_entity_poly.pdbx_strand_id
1 'polypeptide(L)' 'MTTKKKKTDASVDVSKAFEELEHIATWFESDKTDIDEGMAKFERATELAKSLKEKLTEAQNRIQEIRGTIIDE' A
#
# COMPACT_ATOMS: atom_id res chain seq x y z
N MET A 1 24.19 -12.15 20.82
CA MET A 1 23.90 -10.77 20.37
C MET A 1 22.41 -10.64 20.16
N THR A 2 21.83 -9.68 20.87
CA THR A 2 20.45 -9.17 20.85
C THR A 2 20.00 -8.79 19.43
N THR A 3 18.75 -8.94 18.96
CA THR A 3 17.51 -8.32 19.48
C THR A 3 16.23 -8.94 18.83
N LYS A 4 15.30 -9.32 19.72
CA LYS A 4 13.82 -9.32 19.66
C LYS A 4 13.14 -8.80 18.36
N LYS A 5 12.55 -9.72 17.58
CA LYS A 5 11.59 -9.44 16.49
C LYS A 5 10.23 -9.07 17.10
N LYS A 6 9.97 -7.76 17.26
CA LYS A 6 8.68 -7.23 17.72
C LYS A 6 7.67 -7.43 16.59
N LYS A 7 6.71 -8.33 16.80
CA LYS A 7 5.51 -8.48 15.97
C LYS A 7 4.73 -7.18 16.11
N THR A 8 4.84 -6.31 15.11
CA THR A 8 4.02 -5.12 15.01
C THR A 8 2.81 -5.49 14.15
N ASP A 9 1.66 -5.23 14.75
CA ASP A 9 0.30 -5.19 14.24
C ASP A 9 0.15 -5.11 12.71
N ALA A 10 -0.91 -5.75 12.19
CA ALA A 10 -1.23 -5.93 10.78
C ALA A 10 -1.58 -4.63 10.03
N SER A 11 -0.73 -3.61 10.13
CA SER A 11 -0.72 -2.44 9.26
C SER A 11 -0.15 -2.88 7.92
N VAL A 12 -0.92 -2.65 6.86
CA VAL A 12 -0.43 -2.72 5.47
C VAL A 12 0.88 -1.94 5.40
N ASP A 13 1.95 -2.64 5.03
CA ASP A 13 3.27 -2.06 4.84
C ASP A 13 3.26 -1.37 3.48
N VAL A 14 3.13 -0.04 3.51
CA VAL A 14 2.99 0.81 2.32
C VAL A 14 4.16 0.59 1.36
N SER A 15 5.38 0.44 1.88
CA SER A 15 6.56 0.20 1.05
C SER A 15 6.47 -1.13 0.31
N LYS A 16 6.07 -2.21 1.01
CA LYS A 16 5.91 -3.52 0.37
C LYS A 16 4.77 -3.55 -0.64
N ALA A 17 3.64 -2.92 -0.31
CA ALA A 17 2.48 -2.88 -1.21
C ALA A 17 2.80 -2.06 -2.48
N PHE A 18 3.60 -1.01 -2.36
CA PHE A 18 4.07 -0.23 -3.50
C PHE A 18 5.09 -1.00 -4.35
N GLU A 19 6.05 -1.66 -3.72
CA GLU A 19 7.03 -2.54 -4.40
C GLU A 19 6.32 -3.66 -5.18
N GLU A 20 5.28 -4.28 -4.60
CA GLU A 20 4.47 -5.29 -5.28
C GLU A 20 3.71 -4.72 -6.50
N LEU A 21 3.21 -3.49 -6.42
CA LEU A 21 2.61 -2.79 -7.57
C LEU A 21 3.63 -2.52 -8.68
N GLU A 22 4.84 -2.09 -8.34
CA GLU A 22 5.93 -1.89 -9.30
C GLU A 22 6.27 -3.20 -10.02
N HIS A 23 6.37 -4.31 -9.28
CA HIS A 23 6.58 -5.63 -9.88
C HIS A 23 5.45 -6.06 -10.82
N ILE A 24 4.19 -5.74 -10.49
CA ILE A 24 3.06 -5.99 -11.38
C ILE A 24 3.16 -5.13 -12.64
N ALA A 25 3.50 -3.85 -12.52
CA ALA A 25 3.70 -2.95 -13.65
C ALA A 25 4.82 -3.45 -14.58
N THR A 26 5.98 -3.84 -14.04
CA THR A 26 7.09 -4.41 -14.82
C THR A 26 6.68 -5.70 -15.55
N TRP A 27 5.79 -6.50 -14.95
CA TRP A 27 5.26 -7.70 -15.61
C TRP A 27 4.44 -7.33 -16.86
N PHE A 28 3.61 -6.28 -16.79
CA PHE A 28 2.83 -5.79 -17.94
C PHE A 28 3.69 -5.14 -19.03
N GLU A 29 4.85 -4.62 -18.68
CA GLU A 29 5.84 -4.07 -19.64
C GLU A 29 6.69 -5.16 -20.31
N SER A 30 6.62 -6.40 -19.82
CA SER A 30 7.32 -7.53 -20.43
C SER A 30 6.56 -8.05 -21.66
N ASP A 31 7.23 -8.78 -22.56
CA ASP A 31 6.62 -9.44 -23.74
C ASP A 31 5.68 -10.63 -23.39
N LYS A 32 5.11 -10.67 -22.18
CA LYS A 32 4.20 -11.71 -21.75
C LYS A 32 2.78 -11.41 -22.25
N THR A 33 2.19 -12.38 -22.94
CA THR A 33 0.85 -12.26 -23.54
C THR A 33 -0.20 -13.16 -22.88
N ASP A 34 0.09 -13.66 -21.67
CA ASP A 34 -0.86 -14.48 -20.92
C ASP A 34 -1.96 -13.62 -20.31
N ILE A 35 -3.17 -13.75 -20.86
CA ILE A 35 -4.33 -12.94 -20.48
C ILE A 35 -4.86 -13.33 -19.10
N ASP A 36 -4.84 -14.62 -18.76
CA ASP A 36 -5.32 -15.10 -17.46
C ASP A 36 -4.39 -14.63 -16.33
N GLU A 37 -3.07 -14.70 -16.54
CA GLU A 37 -2.09 -14.15 -15.60
C GLU A 37 -2.23 -12.62 -15.49
N GLY A 38 -2.46 -11.93 -16.61
CA GLY A 38 -2.70 -10.48 -16.64
C GLY A 38 -3.93 -10.09 -15.81
N MET A 39 -5.04 -10.81 -15.94
CA MET A 39 -6.26 -10.57 -15.14
C MET A 39 -5.99 -10.74 -13.64
N ALA A 40 -5.34 -11.84 -13.23
CA ALA A 40 -5.02 -12.08 -11.83
C ALA A 40 -4.08 -10.99 -11.24
N LYS A 41 -3.10 -10.53 -12.02
CA LYS A 41 -2.19 -9.44 -11.64
C LYS A 41 -2.92 -8.11 -11.50
N PHE A 42 -3.88 -7.84 -12.38
CA PHE A 42 -4.70 -6.63 -12.34
C PHE A 42 -5.63 -6.60 -11.11
N GLU A 43 -6.26 -7.72 -10.78
CA GLU A 43 -7.07 -7.86 -9.56
C GLU A 43 -6.21 -7.59 -8.32
N ARG A 44 -5.02 -8.18 -8.27
CA ARG A 44 -4.07 -7.97 -7.17
C ARG A 44 -3.62 -6.51 -7.06
N ALA A 45 -3.28 -5.88 -8.19
CA ALA A 45 -2.91 -4.47 -8.21
C ALA A 45 -4.06 -3.57 -7.72
N THR A 46 -5.30 -3.89 -8.08
CA THR A 46 -6.48 -3.16 -7.65
C THR A 46 -6.68 -3.27 -6.13
N GLU A 47 -6.49 -4.45 -5.56
CA GLU A 47 -6.55 -4.68 -4.11
C GLU A 47 -5.46 -3.88 -3.37
N LEU A 48 -4.22 -3.94 -3.84
CA LEU A 48 -3.09 -3.19 -3.28
C LEU A 48 -3.34 -1.67 -3.33
N ALA A 49 -3.80 -1.16 -4.48
CA ALA A 49 -4.12 0.25 -4.67
C ALA A 49 -5.23 0.71 -3.71
N LYS A 50 -6.25 -0.12 -3.48
CA LYS A 50 -7.32 0.17 -2.50
C LYS A 50 -6.74 0.29 -1.10
N SER A 51 -5.94 -0.67 -0.66
CA SER A 51 -5.33 -0.65 0.67
C SER A 51 -4.39 0.54 0.89
N LEU A 52 -3.62 0.91 -0.14
CA LEU A 52 -2.76 2.10 -0.10
C LEU A 52 -3.59 3.39 0.01
N LYS A 53 -4.70 3.48 -0.73
CA LYS A 53 -5.62 4.62 -0.65
C LYS A 53 -6.23 4.75 0.74
N GLU A 54 -6.67 3.64 1.34
CA GLU A 54 -7.20 3.63 2.71
C GLU A 54 -6.16 4.15 3.72
N LYS A 55 -4.90 3.71 3.59
CA LYS A 55 -3.80 4.21 4.43
C LYS A 55 -3.52 5.69 4.23
N LEU A 56 -3.60 6.18 3.00
CA LEU A 56 -3.45 7.60 2.71
C LEU A 56 -4.58 8.43 3.33
N THR A 57 -5.82 7.95 3.25
CA THR A 57 -6.97 8.60 3.89
C THR A 57 -6.84 8.60 5.42
N GLU A 58 -6.41 7.51 6.04
CA GLU A 58 -6.13 7.44 7.48
C GLU A 58 -5.08 8.48 7.89
N ALA A 59 -3.99 8.59 7.13
CA ALA A 59 -2.95 9.59 7.36
C ALA A 59 -3.48 11.02 7.18
N GLN A 60 -4.28 11.28 6.15
CA GLN A 60 -4.90 12.58 5.90
C GLN A 60 -5.83 12.99 7.04
N ASN A 61 -6.69 12.09 7.51
CA ASN A 61 -7.61 12.34 8.62
C ASN A 61 -6.81 12.70 9.88
N ARG A 62 -5.75 11.93 10.17
CA ARG A 62 -4.88 12.20 11.33
C ARG A 62 -4.17 13.55 11.24
N ILE A 63 -3.73 13.96 10.05
CA ILE A 63 -3.15 15.29 9.83
C ILE A 63 -4.21 16.38 10.04
N GLN A 64 -5.44 16.18 9.57
CA GLN A 64 -6.54 17.11 9.79
C GLN A 64 -6.91 17.23 11.26
N GLU A 65 -6.94 16.13 12.01
CA GLU A 65 -7.16 16.15 13.46
C GLU A 65 -6.07 16.97 14.17
N ILE A 66 -4.79 16.70 13.88
CA ILE A 66 -3.67 17.46 14.46
C ILE A 66 -3.77 18.95 14.11
N ARG A 67 -4.11 19.29 12.85
CA ARG A 67 -4.29 20.68 12.42
C ARG A 67 -5.50 21.34 13.08
N GLY A 68 -6.62 20.63 13.20
CA GLY A 68 -7.85 21.13 13.81
C GLY A 68 -7.70 21.37 15.31
N THR A 69 -6.90 20.56 16.01
CA THR A 69 -6.56 20.76 17.42
C THR A 69 -5.71 22.02 17.67
N ILE A 70 -5.01 22.57 16.66
CA ILE A 70 -4.11 23.72 16.82
C ILE A 70 -4.83 25.08 16.69
N ILE A 71 -6.12 25.13 16.29
CA ILE A 71 -6.85 26.39 16.01
C ILE A 71 -7.90 26.73 17.10
N ASP A 72 -7.80 26.15 18.31
CA ASP A 72 -8.70 26.46 19.44
C ASP A 72 -8.02 27.30 20.55
N GLU A 73 -7.08 28.18 20.20
CA GLU A 73 -6.52 29.19 21.13
C GLU A 73 -6.34 30.56 20.48
#